data_AF-A0A966B547-F1
#
_entry.id   AF-A0A966B547-F1
#
_cell.length_a   1.000
_cell.length_b   1.000
_cell.length_c   1.000
_cell.angle_alpha   90.00
_cell.angle_beta   90.00
_cell.angle_gamma   90.00
#
_symmetry.space_group_name_H-M   'P 1'
#
loop_
_entity.id
_entity.type
_entity.pdbx_description
1 polymer ?
#
loop_
_entity_poly.entity_id
_entity_poly.type
_entity_poly.pdbx_seq_one_letter_code
_entity_poly.pdbx_strand_id
1 'polypeptide(L)'
;GYEDGSTVRKSTKEADQGHDGSGPYRGGKYQIYEGGTRVPFIIRWPRKINPGVSNALISQIDFIASFADLLDIKLKPHEAPDSRNTLQAFMGKDQKGLEYTLEEAGKMIALRYNHWKYIPTKKKAQLYDLSKDKGERKNLLTDHPEIAKKLATKLNTLRNSDRLRD
;
A
#
# COMPACT_ATOMS: atom_id res chain seq x y z
N GLY A 1 -30.25 -19.83 -6.81
CA GLY A 1 -29.57 -19.46 -8.06
C GLY A 1 -30.35 -18.35 -8.71
N TYR A 2 -29.75 -17.61 -9.63
CA TYR A 2 -30.50 -16.69 -10.49
C TYR A 2 -31.24 -17.48 -11.59
N GLU A 3 -32.26 -16.89 -12.22
CA GLU A 3 -33.06 -17.55 -13.26
C GLU A 3 -32.26 -17.94 -14.52
N ASP A 4 -31.07 -17.37 -14.69
CA ASP A 4 -30.14 -17.65 -15.79
C ASP A 4 -29.37 -18.98 -15.64
N GLY A 5 -29.67 -19.78 -14.61
CA GLY A 5 -28.97 -21.03 -14.31
C GLY A 5 -27.62 -20.84 -13.62
N SER A 6 -27.23 -19.61 -13.27
CA SER A 6 -26.01 -19.36 -12.52
C SER A 6 -26.15 -19.82 -11.05
N THR A 7 -25.12 -20.53 -10.58
CA THR A 7 -25.01 -20.99 -9.20
C THR A 7 -24.07 -20.04 -8.45
N VAL A 8 -24.61 -19.31 -7.47
CA VAL A 8 -23.80 -18.45 -6.60
C VAL A 8 -23.17 -19.31 -5.51
N ARG A 9 -21.84 -19.43 -5.53
CA ARG A 9 -21.05 -19.95 -4.42
C ARG A 9 -20.38 -18.78 -3.74
N LYS A 10 -20.90 -18.37 -2.58
CA LYS A 10 -20.28 -17.31 -1.77
C LYS A 10 -19.09 -17.91 -1.02
N SER A 11 -17.96 -17.20 -1.00
CA SER A 11 -16.84 -17.56 -0.14
C SER A 11 -17.28 -17.45 1.33
N THR A 12 -16.93 -18.46 2.12
CA THR A 12 -17.26 -18.54 3.56
C THR A 12 -16.09 -18.13 4.46
N LYS A 13 -14.91 -17.95 3.87
CA LYS A 13 -13.64 -17.55 4.48
C LYS A 13 -12.72 -16.98 3.40
N GLU A 14 -11.61 -16.35 3.80
CA GLU A 14 -10.66 -15.67 2.90
C GLU A 14 -10.09 -16.59 1.81
N ALA A 15 -9.69 -17.82 2.19
CA ALA A 15 -9.29 -18.88 1.26
C ALA A 15 -10.37 -19.96 1.23
N ASP A 16 -11.18 -19.98 0.16
CA ASP A 16 -12.31 -20.90 0.03
C ASP A 16 -12.30 -21.62 -1.32
N GLN A 17 -12.43 -22.95 -1.31
CA GLN A 17 -12.49 -23.79 -2.51
C GLN A 17 -11.33 -23.53 -3.52
N GLY A 18 -10.12 -23.27 -3.02
CA GLY A 18 -8.94 -23.00 -3.85
C GLY A 18 -8.85 -21.56 -4.37
N HIS A 19 -9.82 -20.71 -4.05
CA HIS A 19 -9.77 -19.27 -4.31
C HIS A 19 -9.24 -18.54 -3.07
N ASP A 20 -8.05 -17.97 -3.19
CA ASP A 20 -7.45 -17.06 -2.20
C ASP A 20 -7.26 -15.68 -2.85
N GLY A 21 -8.05 -14.71 -2.41
CA GLY A 21 -8.05 -13.36 -2.97
C GLY A 21 -6.76 -12.58 -2.69
N SER A 22 -5.98 -13.01 -1.69
CA SER A 22 -4.74 -12.35 -1.27
C SER A 22 -3.50 -13.06 -1.78
N GLY A 23 -3.65 -14.27 -2.32
CA GLY A 23 -2.59 -15.01 -2.98
C GLY A 23 -1.35 -15.19 -2.09
N PRO A 24 -0.16 -14.69 -2.48
CA PRO A 24 1.04 -14.85 -1.66
C PRO A 24 1.09 -13.94 -0.42
N TYR A 25 0.17 -12.98 -0.32
CA TYR A 25 0.15 -11.95 0.73
C TYR A 25 -0.68 -12.42 1.92
N ARG A 26 -0.31 -11.93 3.11
CA ARG A 26 -1.00 -12.30 4.34
C ARG A 26 -2.26 -11.48 4.54
N GLY A 27 -3.27 -12.11 5.14
CA GLY A 27 -4.51 -11.45 5.52
C GLY A 27 -5.40 -11.13 4.33
N GLY A 28 -6.47 -10.38 4.57
CA GLY A 28 -7.48 -10.05 3.57
C GLY A 28 -8.23 -8.78 3.93
N LYS A 29 -9.45 -8.63 3.41
CA LYS A 29 -10.26 -7.42 3.59
C LYS A 29 -10.36 -7.03 5.09
N TYR A 30 -10.22 -5.74 5.39
CA TYR A 30 -10.22 -5.18 6.75
C TYR A 30 -9.00 -5.53 7.62
N GLN A 31 -7.97 -6.17 7.07
CA GLN A 31 -6.73 -6.46 7.79
C GLN A 31 -5.59 -5.56 7.31
N ILE A 32 -4.66 -5.23 8.21
CA ILE A 32 -3.53 -4.33 7.96
C ILE A 32 -2.38 -4.97 7.16
N TYR A 33 -2.46 -6.28 6.94
CA TYR A 33 -1.45 -7.05 6.23
C TYR A 33 -1.54 -6.79 4.73
N GLU A 34 -0.49 -7.14 3.97
CA GLU A 34 -0.39 -6.86 2.53
C GLU A 34 -1.62 -7.36 1.76
N GLY A 35 -2.22 -8.49 2.15
CA GLY A 35 -3.40 -9.05 1.49
C GLY A 35 -4.68 -8.22 1.66
N GLY A 36 -4.72 -7.28 2.61
CA GLY A 36 -5.82 -6.35 2.83
C GLY A 36 -5.59 -4.95 2.26
N THR A 37 -4.33 -4.55 2.06
CA THR A 37 -3.94 -3.18 1.71
C THR A 37 -3.30 -3.07 0.32
N ARG A 38 -2.70 -4.14 -0.19
CA ARG A 38 -2.04 -4.19 -1.50
C ARG A 38 -2.98 -4.75 -2.55
N VAL A 39 -3.25 -3.94 -3.57
CA VAL A 39 -4.15 -4.27 -4.67
C VAL A 39 -3.42 -4.34 -6.01
N PRO A 40 -3.89 -5.18 -6.96
CA PRO A 40 -3.42 -5.12 -8.33
C PRO A 40 -3.71 -3.74 -8.94
N PHE A 41 -2.74 -3.19 -9.66
CA PHE A 41 -2.88 -1.91 -10.34
C PHE A 41 -2.17 -1.95 -11.70
N ILE A 42 -2.85 -1.48 -12.74
CA ILE A 42 -2.36 -1.49 -14.12
C ILE A 42 -2.63 -0.12 -14.74
N ILE A 43 -1.61 0.46 -15.37
CA ILE A 43 -1.74 1.66 -16.21
C ILE A 43 -1.39 1.27 -17.64
N ARG A 44 -2.21 1.71 -18.59
CA ARG A 44 -1.97 1.48 -20.02
C ARG A 44 -2.05 2.80 -20.78
N TRP A 45 -0.94 3.22 -21.36
CA TRP A 45 -0.88 4.36 -22.27
C TRP A 45 0.04 4.06 -23.46
N PRO A 46 -0.48 3.47 -24.56
CA PRO A 46 0.34 2.86 -25.61
C PRO A 46 1.39 3.76 -26.28
N ARG A 47 1.17 5.08 -26.29
CA ARG A 47 2.09 6.05 -26.92
C ARG A 47 3.02 6.76 -25.94
N LYS A 48 2.94 6.45 -24.64
CA LYS A 48 3.71 7.12 -23.60
C LYS A 48 4.41 6.18 -22.63
N ILE A 49 3.85 5.00 -22.40
CA ILE A 49 4.37 4.00 -21.45
C ILE A 49 4.86 2.80 -22.24
N ASN A 50 6.13 2.45 -22.02
CA ASN A 50 6.68 1.18 -22.47
C ASN A 50 6.14 0.05 -21.59
N PRO A 51 5.66 -1.08 -22.16
CA PRO A 51 5.21 -2.22 -21.38
C PRO A 51 6.29 -2.71 -20.41
N GLY A 52 5.90 -3.03 -19.18
CA GLY A 52 6.82 -3.53 -18.16
C GLY A 52 6.13 -3.77 -16.82
N VAL A 53 6.90 -4.28 -15.86
CA VAL A 53 6.49 -4.45 -14.47
C VAL A 53 7.33 -3.49 -13.63
N SER A 54 6.68 -2.75 -12.73
CA SER A 54 7.35 -1.81 -11.82
C SER A 54 7.16 -2.23 -10.37
N ASN A 55 8.22 -2.09 -9.58
CA ASN A 55 8.19 -2.28 -8.13
C ASN A 55 8.07 -0.94 -7.38
N ALA A 56 7.85 0.16 -8.10
CA ALA A 56 7.73 1.49 -7.51
C ALA A 56 6.59 1.52 -6.49
N LEU A 57 6.86 2.09 -5.31
CA LEU A 57 5.85 2.28 -4.29
C LEU A 57 4.94 3.45 -4.67
N ILE A 58 3.65 3.20 -4.72
CA ILE A 58 2.61 4.22 -5.00
C ILE A 58 1.48 4.04 -3.99
N SER A 59 0.66 5.08 -3.81
CA SER A 59 -0.58 5.00 -3.03
C SER A 59 -1.77 5.45 -3.86
N GLN A 60 -2.95 4.89 -3.60
CA GLN A 60 -4.18 5.31 -4.27
C GLN A 60 -4.49 6.79 -3.99
N ILE A 61 -4.17 7.30 -2.80
CA ILE A 61 -4.42 8.70 -2.44
C ILE A 61 -3.64 9.67 -3.33
N ASP A 62 -2.50 9.24 -3.88
CA ASP A 62 -1.60 10.04 -4.72
C ASP A 62 -2.16 10.28 -6.12
N PHE A 63 -3.26 9.61 -6.49
CA PHE A 63 -3.90 9.81 -7.79
C PHE A 63 -4.34 11.25 -7.99
N ILE A 64 -4.79 11.94 -6.93
CA ILE A 64 -5.31 13.30 -7.04
C ILE A 64 -4.20 14.26 -7.49
N ALA A 65 -3.07 14.31 -6.79
CA ALA A 65 -1.95 15.17 -7.14
C ALA A 65 -1.29 14.75 -8.46
N SER A 66 -1.19 13.44 -8.75
CA SER A 66 -0.58 12.95 -9.98
C SER A 66 -1.42 13.25 -11.22
N PHE A 67 -2.75 13.15 -11.11
CA PHE A 67 -3.65 13.52 -12.22
C PHE A 67 -3.83 15.03 -12.34
N ALA A 68 -3.77 15.78 -11.23
CA ALA A 68 -3.72 17.23 -11.29
C ALA A 68 -2.48 17.71 -12.07
N ASP A 69 -1.30 17.15 -11.78
CA ASP A 69 -0.07 17.42 -12.55
C ASP A 69 -0.20 17.02 -14.03
N LEU A 70 -0.79 15.86 -14.31
CA LEU A 70 -1.04 15.39 -15.68
C LEU A 70 -1.95 16.35 -16.48
N LEU A 71 -2.92 16.97 -15.80
CA LEU A 71 -3.95 17.83 -16.40
C LEU A 71 -3.59 19.33 -16.31
N ASP A 72 -2.39 19.67 -15.82
CA ASP A 72 -1.96 21.05 -15.56
C ASP A 72 -2.90 21.83 -14.61
N ILE A 73 -3.43 21.13 -13.60
CA ILE A 73 -4.29 21.68 -12.56
C ILE A 73 -3.45 21.95 -11.30
N LYS A 74 -3.45 23.20 -10.84
CA LYS A 74 -2.79 23.58 -9.58
C LYS A 74 -3.72 23.34 -8.39
N LEU A 75 -3.36 22.37 -7.54
CA LEU A 75 -4.05 22.13 -6.27
C LEU A 75 -3.71 23.22 -5.24
N LYS A 76 -4.73 23.70 -4.52
CA LYS A 76 -4.52 24.59 -3.37
C LYS A 76 -3.89 23.83 -2.21
N PRO A 77 -3.24 24.50 -1.24
CA PRO A 77 -2.58 23.81 -0.13
C PRO A 77 -3.48 22.90 0.72
N HIS A 78 -4.80 23.14 0.78
CA HIS A 78 -5.74 22.34 1.57
C HIS A 78 -6.44 21.23 0.76
N GLU A 79 -6.27 21.21 -0.56
CA GLU A 79 -6.90 20.21 -1.42
C GLU A 79 -6.01 18.96 -1.49
N ALA A 80 -6.54 17.79 -1.15
CA ALA A 80 -5.78 16.53 -1.09
C ALA A 80 -4.42 16.68 -0.35
N PRO A 81 -4.44 17.07 0.93
CA PRO A 81 -3.24 17.42 1.69
C PRO A 81 -2.27 16.24 1.87
N ASP A 82 -2.71 15.00 1.69
CA ASP A 82 -1.85 13.82 1.82
C ASP A 82 -1.40 13.22 0.48
N SER A 83 -1.98 13.68 -0.63
CA SER A 83 -1.69 13.17 -1.96
C SER A 83 -0.38 13.75 -2.46
N ARG A 84 0.61 12.92 -2.78
CA ARG A 84 1.88 13.35 -3.38
C ARG A 84 1.90 13.02 -4.88
N ASN A 85 2.71 13.71 -5.66
CA ASN A 85 2.80 13.44 -7.10
C ASN A 85 3.69 12.20 -7.35
N THR A 86 3.10 11.14 -7.90
CA THR A 86 3.76 9.89 -8.30
C THR A 86 3.63 9.62 -9.80
N LEU A 87 3.30 10.63 -10.60
CA LEU A 87 3.09 10.50 -12.05
C LEU A 87 4.32 9.91 -12.77
N GLN A 88 5.54 10.23 -12.35
CA GLN A 88 6.74 9.64 -12.97
C GLN A 88 6.80 8.11 -12.77
N ALA A 89 6.32 7.60 -11.64
CA ALA A 89 6.23 6.16 -11.41
C ALA A 89 5.16 5.51 -12.31
N PHE A 90 4.01 6.18 -12.48
CA PHE A 90 2.96 5.74 -13.41
C PHE A 90 3.44 5.66 -14.85
N MET A 91 4.31 6.59 -15.25
CA MET A 91 4.88 6.66 -16.60
C MET A 91 6.08 5.72 -16.80
N GLY A 92 6.47 4.95 -15.78
CA GLY A 92 7.62 4.04 -15.83
C GLY A 92 8.99 4.72 -15.80
N LYS A 93 9.03 6.03 -15.51
CA LYS A 93 10.25 6.86 -15.47
C LYS A 93 10.91 6.88 -14.10
N ASP A 94 10.14 6.59 -13.04
CA ASP A 94 10.65 6.36 -11.70
C ASP A 94 10.35 4.93 -11.26
N GLN A 95 11.40 4.18 -10.93
CA GLN A 95 11.33 2.78 -10.53
C GLN A 95 11.23 2.60 -9.00
N LYS A 96 11.40 3.68 -8.23
CA LYS A 96 11.32 3.66 -6.76
C LYS A 96 9.96 4.14 -6.27
N GLY A 97 9.46 5.24 -6.84
CA GLY A 97 8.23 5.89 -6.37
C GLY A 97 8.44 6.52 -4.99
N LEU A 98 7.43 6.41 -4.14
CA LEU A 98 7.45 6.95 -2.79
C LEU A 98 8.51 6.28 -1.91
N GLU A 99 9.14 7.06 -1.04
CA GLU A 99 9.95 6.51 0.05
C GLU A 99 9.08 5.77 1.09
N TYR A 100 7.85 6.24 1.30
CA TYR A 100 6.91 5.66 2.26
C TYR A 100 5.45 5.92 1.93
N THR A 101 4.58 5.04 2.42
CA THR A 101 3.13 5.24 2.49
C THR A 101 2.57 4.74 3.83
N LEU A 102 1.39 5.23 4.19
CA LEU A 102 0.63 4.72 5.32
C LEU A 102 -0.39 3.71 4.81
N GLU A 103 -0.57 2.65 5.59
CA GLU A 103 -1.61 1.66 5.37
C GLU A 103 -2.56 1.69 6.55
N GLU A 104 -3.86 1.62 6.29
CA GLU A 104 -4.89 1.71 7.32
C GLU A 104 -5.86 0.53 7.24
N ALA A 105 -6.17 -0.04 8.39
CA ALA A 105 -7.24 -1.02 8.55
C ALA A 105 -7.92 -0.81 9.91
N GLY A 106 -9.16 -0.31 9.88
CA GLY A 106 -9.92 0.01 11.08
C GLY A 106 -9.23 1.09 11.92
N LYS A 107 -8.78 0.77 13.14
CA LYS A 107 -8.08 1.71 14.04
C LYS A 107 -6.56 1.59 13.99
N MET A 108 -6.02 0.81 13.05
CA MET A 108 -4.60 0.52 12.97
C MET A 108 -4.00 1.18 11.74
N ILE A 109 -2.93 1.94 11.95
CA ILE A 109 -2.13 2.56 10.89
C ILE A 109 -0.73 1.93 10.94
N ALA A 110 -0.31 1.33 9.82
CA ALA A 110 1.03 0.80 9.61
C ALA A 110 1.84 1.75 8.71
N LEU A 111 3.17 1.69 8.85
CA LEU A 111 4.09 2.43 8.00
C LEU A 111 4.75 1.46 7.03
N ARG A 112 4.56 1.68 5.73
CA ARG A 112 5.39 1.10 4.68
C ARG A 112 6.50 2.10 4.36
N TYR A 113 7.76 1.73 4.59
CA TYR A 113 8.93 2.55 4.29
C TYR A 113 9.96 1.73 3.48
N ASN A 114 10.23 2.12 2.23
CA ASN A 114 11.09 1.41 1.29
C ASN A 114 10.73 -0.07 1.13
N HIS A 115 11.51 -1.01 1.67
CA HIS A 115 11.18 -2.45 1.71
C HIS A 115 10.67 -2.93 3.08
N TRP A 116 10.65 -2.06 4.08
CA TRP A 116 10.15 -2.34 5.42
C TRP A 116 8.67 -2.03 5.61
N LYS A 117 8.01 -2.84 6.43
CA LYS A 117 6.67 -2.56 6.95
C LYS A 117 6.68 -2.67 8.46
N TYR A 118 6.19 -1.62 9.13
CA TYR A 118 6.11 -1.52 10.58
C TYR A 118 4.66 -1.39 11.03
N ILE A 119 4.23 -2.27 11.95
CA ILE A 119 2.86 -2.33 12.46
C ILE A 119 2.88 -2.15 13.99
N PRO A 120 2.38 -1.03 14.52
CA PRO A 120 2.38 -0.75 15.96
C PRO A 120 1.19 -1.42 16.65
N THR A 121 1.24 -2.75 16.84
CA THR A 121 0.17 -3.44 17.58
C THR A 121 0.33 -3.28 19.10
N LYS A 122 -0.80 -3.24 19.83
CA LYS A 122 -0.85 -3.02 21.28
C LYS A 122 -0.08 -4.05 22.11
N LYS A 123 0.01 -5.30 21.64
CA LYS A 123 0.69 -6.39 22.37
C LYS A 123 2.17 -6.46 22.02
N LYS A 124 2.50 -6.46 20.73
CA LYS A 124 3.89 -6.47 20.24
C LYS A 124 3.93 -5.88 18.84
N ALA A 125 4.70 -4.82 18.66
CA ALA A 125 4.91 -4.27 17.34
C ALA A 125 5.49 -5.34 16.39
N GLN A 126 5.31 -5.15 15.09
CA GLN A 126 5.77 -6.07 14.07
C GLN A 126 6.62 -5.32 13.05
N LEU A 127 7.68 -5.95 12.59
CA LEU A 127 8.56 -5.44 11.55
C LEU A 127 8.76 -6.54 10.49
N TYR A 128 8.56 -6.20 9.22
CA TYR A 128 8.70 -7.12 8.10
C TYR A 128 9.57 -6.53 7.00
N ASP A 129 10.45 -7.34 6.41
CA ASP A 129 11.15 -7.03 5.17
C ASP A 129 10.37 -7.64 4.00
N LEU A 130 9.56 -6.82 3.34
CA LEU A 130 8.69 -7.27 2.24
C LEU A 130 9.46 -7.65 0.97
N SER A 131 10.74 -7.28 0.86
CA SER A 131 11.58 -7.72 -0.26
C SER A 131 11.96 -9.20 -0.16
N LYS A 132 12.00 -9.75 1.06
CA LYS A 132 12.32 -11.15 1.34
C LYS A 132 11.09 -11.96 1.75
N ASP A 133 10.10 -11.31 2.35
CA ASP A 133 8.92 -11.95 2.94
C ASP A 133 7.64 -11.14 2.67
N LYS A 134 7.12 -11.24 1.45
CA LYS A 134 5.82 -10.67 1.06
C LYS A 134 4.62 -11.26 1.81
N GLY A 135 4.81 -12.40 2.48
CA GLY A 135 3.78 -13.07 3.28
C GLY A 135 3.79 -12.66 4.75
N GLU A 136 4.65 -11.71 5.16
CA GLU A 136 4.72 -11.20 6.54
C GLU A 136 4.73 -12.32 7.60
N ARG A 137 5.53 -13.37 7.35
CA ARG A 137 5.62 -14.61 8.12
C ARG A 137 6.62 -14.49 9.26
N LYS A 138 7.80 -13.90 9.01
CA LYS A 138 8.85 -13.73 10.01
C LYS A 138 8.87 -12.30 10.54
N ASN A 139 8.45 -12.11 11.79
CA ASN A 139 8.58 -10.82 12.47
C ASN A 139 10.05 -10.58 12.86
N LEU A 140 10.64 -9.53 12.29
CA LEU A 140 12.04 -9.16 12.42
C LEU A 140 12.32 -8.10 13.49
N LEU A 141 11.32 -7.75 14.31
CA LEU A 141 11.43 -6.67 15.29
C LEU A 141 12.57 -6.87 16.30
N THR A 142 12.79 -8.11 16.76
CA THR A 142 13.88 -8.43 17.69
C THR A 142 15.25 -8.49 17.02
N ASP A 143 15.26 -8.82 15.72
CA ASP A 143 16.48 -8.96 14.92
C ASP A 143 17.00 -7.58 14.48
N HIS A 144 16.10 -6.59 14.34
CA HIS A 144 16.41 -5.21 13.89
C HIS A 144 15.72 -4.13 14.75
N PRO A 145 16.02 -4.06 16.07
CA PRO A 145 15.37 -3.12 16.98
C PRO A 145 15.60 -1.64 16.62
N GLU A 146 16.76 -1.32 16.02
CA GLU A 146 17.11 0.02 15.56
C GLU A 146 16.23 0.49 14.40
N ILE A 147 15.93 -0.41 13.45
CA ILE A 147 15.02 -0.11 12.33
C ILE A 147 13.60 0.07 12.88
N ALA A 148 13.16 -0.83 13.77
CA ALA A 148 11.85 -0.74 14.40
C ALA A 148 11.66 0.60 15.13
N LYS A 149 12.67 1.04 15.91
CA LYS A 149 12.63 2.33 16.61
C LYS A 149 12.57 3.50 15.63
N LYS A 150 13.39 3.51 14.58
CA LYS A 150 13.38 4.55 13.54
C LYS A 150 12.00 4.68 12.89
N LEU A 151 11.40 3.55 12.49
CA LEU A 151 10.09 3.53 11.84
C LEU A 151 8.95 3.89 12.80
N ALA A 152 9.04 3.49 14.07
CA ALA A 152 8.10 3.90 15.10
C ALA A 152 8.11 5.42 15.29
N THR A 153 9.30 6.04 15.39
CA THR A 153 9.43 7.49 15.48
C THR A 153 8.84 8.17 14.24
N LYS A 154 9.20 7.72 13.03
CA LYS A 154 8.67 8.30 11.79
C LYS A 154 7.15 8.19 11.71
N LEU A 155 6.58 7.03 12.04
CA LEU A 155 5.12 6.85 12.06
C LEU A 155 4.44 7.79 13.07
N ASN A 156 5.01 7.96 14.26
CA ASN A 156 4.47 8.90 15.24
C ASN A 156 4.54 10.35 14.76
N THR A 157 5.63 10.76 14.12
CA THR A 157 5.72 12.09 13.49
C THR A 157 4.63 12.28 12.45
N LEU A 158 4.42 11.31 11.56
CA LEU A 158 3.41 11.39 10.51
C LEU A 158 1.99 11.44 11.06
N ARG A 159 1.68 10.69 12.13
CA ARG A 159 0.36 10.73 12.80
C ARG A 159 0.04 12.07 13.45
N ASN A 160 1.06 12.84 13.81
CA ASN A 160 0.92 14.16 14.41
C ASN A 160 1.14 15.28 13.38
N SER A 161 1.29 14.94 12.10
CA SER A 161 1.36 15.92 11.01
C SER A 161 -0.05 16.24 10.52
N ASP A 162 -0.27 17.49 10.11
CA ASP A 162 -1.54 17.93 9.52
C ASP A 162 -1.69 17.45 8.06
N ARG A 163 -0.58 17.09 7.41
CA ARG A 163 -0.51 16.73 5.98
C ARG A 163 0.74 15.94 5.61
N LEU A 164 0.71 15.24 4.48
CA LEU A 164 1.90 14.61 3.87
C LEU A 164 2.48 15.38 2.67
N ARG A 165 1.65 16.18 1.97
CA ARG A 165 2.05 17.01 0.84
C ARG A 165 2.43 18.40 1.34
N ASP A 166 3.56 18.91 0.84
CA ASP A 166 4.01 20.27 1.08
C ASP A 166 3.06 21.33 0.48
#